data_AF-A0A380BKK3-F1
#
_entry.id   AF-A0A380BKK3-F1
#
_cell.length_a   1.000
_cell.length_b   1.000
_cell.length_c   1.000
_cell.angle_alpha   90.00
_cell.angle_beta   90.00
_cell.angle_gamma   90.00
#
_symmetry.space_group_name_H-M   'P 1'
#
loop_
_entity.id
_entity.type
_entity.pdbx_description
1 polymer ?
#
loop_
_entity_poly.entity_id
_entity_poly.type
_entity_poly.pdbx_seq_one_letter_code
_entity_poly.pdbx_strand_id
1 'polypeptide(L)'
;MTERNFKSSKIRIGDISISYYIKSALTSEPTETIIFIHGFPFNKKTWKPQLESLADNVTGIAIDVRGHGNTTAGHGFFSVDVFAKDLVVFIKKLDLEQVTFMWYIHGRIYCT
;
A
#
# COMPACT_ATOMS: atom_id res chain seq x y z
N MET A 1 -8.66 -1.02 -23.93
CA MET A 1 -8.75 -1.49 -22.52
C MET A 1 -7.32 -1.64 -22.04
N THR A 2 -6.86 -0.78 -21.14
CA THR A 2 -5.49 -0.88 -20.60
C THR A 2 -5.39 -2.18 -19.81
N GLU A 3 -4.48 -3.07 -20.22
CA GLU A 3 -4.19 -4.29 -19.47
C GLU A 3 -3.73 -3.91 -18.05
N ARG A 4 -4.35 -4.52 -17.04
CA ARG A 4 -4.01 -4.22 -15.64
C ARG A 4 -2.73 -4.96 -15.28
N ASN A 5 -1.62 -4.24 -15.17
CA ASN A 5 -0.31 -4.78 -14.77
C ASN A 5 -0.13 -4.95 -13.25
N PHE A 6 -1.23 -5.00 -12.49
CA PHE A 6 -1.20 -5.18 -11.04
C PHE A 6 -2.40 -5.99 -10.55
N LYS A 7 -2.19 -6.73 -9.46
CA LYS A 7 -3.19 -7.63 -8.85
C LYS A 7 -3.80 -6.99 -7.61
N SER A 8 -5.05 -7.35 -7.30
CA SER A 8 -5.68 -7.00 -6.03
C SER A 8 -5.59 -8.16 -5.07
N SER A 9 -5.17 -7.90 -3.84
CA SER A 9 -5.04 -8.91 -2.79
C SER A 9 -5.57 -8.39 -1.45
N LYS A 10 -5.69 -9.30 -0.50
CA LYS A 10 -6.01 -9.01 0.90
C LYS A 10 -5.11 -9.82 1.82
N ILE A 11 -4.69 -9.22 2.92
CA ILE A 11 -3.92 -9.91 3.95
C ILE A 11 -4.49 -9.60 5.33
N ARG A 12 -4.68 -10.64 6.15
CA ARG A 12 -5.13 -10.47 7.53
C ARG A 12 -3.94 -10.14 8.43
N ILE A 13 -4.01 -9.02 9.15
CA ILE A 13 -3.08 -8.65 10.20
C ILE A 13 -3.86 -8.35 11.48
N GLY A 14 -3.53 -9.03 12.58
CA GLY A 14 -4.24 -8.86 13.85
C GLY A 14 -5.78 -8.96 13.69
N ASP A 15 -6.45 -7.86 13.98
CA ASP A 15 -7.91 -7.71 13.93
C ASP A 15 -8.45 -7.25 12.56
N ILE A 16 -7.59 -6.83 11.62
CA ILE A 16 -8.01 -6.30 10.33
C ILE A 16 -7.57 -7.16 9.13
N SER A 17 -8.27 -6.97 8.01
CA SER A 17 -7.89 -7.47 6.69
C SER A 17 -7.58 -6.28 5.78
N ILE A 18 -6.30 -6.07 5.50
CA ILE A 18 -5.82 -4.99 4.63
C ILE A 18 -6.03 -5.39 3.18
N SER A 19 -6.71 -4.54 2.43
CA SER A 19 -6.83 -4.66 0.98
C SER A 19 -5.79 -3.80 0.28
N TYR A 20 -5.05 -4.40 -0.66
CA TYR A 20 -3.99 -3.72 -1.38
C TYR A 20 -3.93 -4.13 -2.85
N TYR A 21 -3.31 -3.27 -3.66
CA TYR A 21 -2.85 -3.58 -5.01
C TYR A 21 -1.35 -3.88 -4.97
N ILE A 22 -0.90 -4.80 -5.83
CA ILE A 22 0.51 -5.13 -5.97
C ILE A 22 0.89 -5.26 -7.46
N LYS A 23 1.87 -4.48 -7.89
CA LYS A 23 2.66 -4.68 -9.11
C LYS A 23 3.99 -5.26 -8.65
N SER A 24 4.21 -6.55 -8.86
CA SER A 24 5.52 -7.15 -8.61
C SER A 24 6.50 -6.75 -9.72
N ALA A 25 7.76 -6.54 -9.37
CA ALA A 25 8.81 -6.43 -10.36
C ALA A 25 8.86 -7.69 -11.24
N LEU A 26 9.23 -7.53 -12.51
CA LEU A 26 9.41 -8.64 -13.46
C LEU A 26 10.81 -9.29 -13.32
N THR A 27 11.72 -8.64 -12.60
CA THR A 27 13.07 -9.15 -12.31
C THR A 27 13.07 -10.01 -11.05
N SER A 28 13.99 -10.98 -10.97
CA SER A 28 14.19 -11.81 -9.77
C SER A 28 14.71 -11.01 -8.57
N GLU A 29 15.40 -9.90 -8.84
CA GLU A 29 15.91 -8.97 -7.84
C GLU A 29 15.28 -7.60 -8.10
N PRO A 30 14.25 -7.19 -7.35
CA PRO A 30 13.69 -5.85 -7.43
C PRO A 30 14.67 -4.84 -6.85
N THR A 31 14.79 -3.69 -7.50
CA THR A 31 15.67 -2.61 -7.04
C THR A 31 15.09 -1.84 -5.86
N GLU A 32 13.76 -1.75 -5.77
CA GLU A 32 13.05 -1.01 -4.73
C GLU A 32 11.62 -1.54 -4.55
N THR A 33 11.08 -1.39 -3.34
CA THR A 33 9.64 -1.54 -3.06
C THR A 33 9.05 -0.22 -2.60
N ILE A 34 8.00 0.23 -3.28
CA ILE A 34 7.30 1.48 -2.96
C ILE A 34 5.90 1.17 -2.42
N ILE A 35 5.60 1.62 -1.20
CA ILE A 35 4.27 1.53 -0.61
C ILE A 35 3.55 2.88 -0.72
N PHE A 36 2.45 2.91 -1.47
CA PHE A 36 1.57 4.06 -1.62
C PHE A 36 0.44 4.03 -0.60
N ILE A 37 0.33 5.13 0.14
CA ILE A 37 -0.67 5.32 1.19
C ILE A 37 -1.50 6.54 0.87
N HIS A 38 -2.81 6.33 0.74
CA HIS A 38 -3.75 7.37 0.38
C HIS A 38 -4.04 8.30 1.56
N GLY A 39 -4.40 9.55 1.27
CA GLY A 39 -4.99 10.47 2.24
C GLY A 39 -6.51 10.30 2.36
N PHE A 40 -7.10 10.98 3.33
CA PHE A 40 -8.56 11.14 3.42
C PHE A 40 -9.07 12.09 2.32
N PRO A 41 -10.24 11.87 1.70
CA PRO A 41 -11.19 10.75 1.89
C PRO A 41 -11.00 9.61 0.87
N PHE A 42 -9.80 9.44 0.34
CA PHE A 42 -9.55 8.55 -0.80
C PHE A 42 -9.32 7.08 -0.38
N ASN A 43 -8.93 6.25 -1.34
CA ASN A 43 -8.55 4.85 -1.18
C ASN A 43 -7.42 4.51 -2.18
N LYS A 44 -6.91 3.26 -2.15
CA LYS A 44 -5.80 2.81 -3.01
C LYS A 44 -6.01 2.98 -4.52
N LYS A 45 -7.26 3.16 -4.99
CA LYS A 45 -7.55 3.39 -6.41
C LYS A 45 -6.91 4.70 -6.93
N THR A 46 -6.65 5.67 -6.06
CA THR A 46 -5.99 6.92 -6.44
C THR A 46 -4.59 6.70 -7.01
N TRP A 47 -3.93 5.61 -6.61
CA TRP A 47 -2.56 5.29 -7.00
C TRP A 47 -2.45 4.40 -8.25
N LYS A 48 -3.56 4.09 -8.93
CA LYS A 48 -3.52 3.25 -10.14
C LYS A 48 -2.61 3.81 -11.23
N PRO A 49 -2.68 5.11 -11.59
CA PRO A 49 -1.81 5.66 -12.63
C PRO A 49 -0.32 5.54 -12.25
N GLN A 50 0.02 5.79 -10.98
CA GLN A 50 1.38 5.68 -10.46
C GLN A 50 1.88 4.24 -10.49
N LEU A 51 1.05 3.28 -10.04
CA LEU A 51 1.36 1.84 -10.10
C LEU A 51 1.59 1.38 -11.54
N GLU A 52 0.77 1.86 -12.49
CA GLU A 52 0.90 1.52 -13.91
C GLU A 52 2.17 2.12 -14.53
N SER A 53 2.59 3.32 -14.09
CA SER A 53 3.78 4.00 -14.58
C SER A 53 5.10 3.56 -13.95
N LEU A 54 5.08 2.72 -12.89
CA LEU A 54 6.30 2.23 -12.26
C LEU A 54 7.15 1.44 -13.25
N ALA A 55 8.47 1.55 -13.13
CA ALA A 55 9.40 0.72 -13.89
C ALA A 55 9.25 -0.77 -13.54
N ASP A 56 9.60 -1.65 -14.46
CA ASP A 56 9.39 -3.10 -14.31
C ASP A 56 10.33 -3.77 -13.30
N ASN A 57 11.38 -3.06 -12.85
CA ASN A 57 12.30 -3.49 -11.79
C ASN A 57 11.91 -2.95 -10.40
N VAL A 58 10.74 -2.33 -10.26
CA VAL A 58 10.22 -1.76 -9.00
C VAL A 58 8.94 -2.48 -8.59
N THR A 59 8.87 -2.89 -7.33
CA THR A 59 7.63 -3.43 -6.75
C THR A 59 6.79 -2.29 -6.20
N GLY A 60 5.56 -2.15 -6.68
CA GLY A 60 4.61 -1.14 -6.21
C GLY A 60 3.47 -1.76 -5.42
N ILE A 61 3.18 -1.23 -4.24
CA ILE A 61 2.08 -1.68 -3.38
C ILE A 61 1.22 -0.49 -2.99
N ALA A 62 -0.08 -0.48 -3.33
CA ALA A 62 -1.00 0.55 -2.86
C ALA A 62 -2.00 -0.04 -1.87
N ILE A 63 -2.02 0.47 -0.64
CA ILE A 63 -2.85 -0.07 0.46
C ILE A 63 -4.08 0.80 0.70
N ASP A 64 -5.17 0.17 1.14
CA ASP A 64 -6.26 0.85 1.84
C ASP A 64 -5.94 0.87 3.34
N VAL A 65 -5.89 2.06 3.94
CA VAL A 65 -5.70 2.23 5.39
C VAL A 65 -6.88 1.63 6.16
N ARG A 66 -6.66 1.24 7.41
CA ARG A 66 -7.71 0.78 8.34
C ARG A 66 -8.99 1.63 8.20
N GLY A 67 -10.13 0.95 8.04
CA GLY A 67 -11.44 1.58 7.92
C GLY A 67 -11.74 2.28 6.58
N HIS A 68 -10.84 2.21 5.59
CA HIS A 68 -11.03 2.82 4.27
C HIS A 68 -11.12 1.77 3.17
N GLY A 69 -11.80 2.14 2.08
CA GLY A 69 -11.94 1.30 0.89
C GLY A 69 -12.46 -0.09 1.23
N ASN A 70 -11.64 -1.11 0.95
CA ASN A 70 -11.96 -2.52 1.19
C ASN A 70 -11.22 -3.13 2.39
N THR A 71 -10.49 -2.31 3.17
CA THR A 71 -9.86 -2.71 4.43
C THR A 71 -10.86 -2.62 5.57
N THR A 72 -10.91 -3.64 6.42
CA THR A 72 -11.80 -3.65 7.58
C THR A 72 -11.38 -2.61 8.63
N ALA A 73 -12.34 -2.06 9.39
CA ALA A 73 -12.06 -1.10 10.47
C ALA A 73 -11.36 -1.72 11.69
N GLY A 74 -11.60 -3.00 11.98
CA GLY A 74 -11.13 -3.62 13.22
C GLY A 74 -11.85 -3.08 14.44
N HIS A 75 -11.19 -3.12 15.60
CA HIS A 75 -11.72 -2.63 16.87
C HIS A 75 -10.88 -1.48 17.43
N GLY A 76 -11.47 -0.69 18.33
CA GLY A 76 -10.79 0.39 19.04
C GLY A 76 -10.83 1.75 18.34
N PHE A 77 -10.10 2.72 18.90
CA PHE A 77 -10.01 4.08 18.38
C PHE A 77 -8.96 4.18 17.27
N PHE A 78 -9.22 5.03 16.29
CA PHE A 78 -8.26 5.35 15.24
C PHE A 78 -7.26 6.40 15.72
N SER A 79 -5.98 6.10 15.58
CA SER A 79 -4.88 7.05 15.77
C SER A 79 -3.80 6.80 14.74
N VAL A 80 -2.92 7.80 14.55
CA VAL A 80 -1.76 7.66 13.65
C VAL A 80 -0.86 6.51 14.12
N ASP A 81 -0.70 6.30 15.43
CA ASP A 81 0.07 5.18 15.98
C ASP A 81 -0.52 3.82 15.61
N VAL A 82 -1.84 3.69 15.59
CA VAL A 82 -2.51 2.44 15.15
C VAL A 82 -2.22 2.19 13.68
N PHE A 83 -2.32 3.22 12.82
CA PHE A 83 -2.02 3.08 11.41
C PHE A 83 -0.55 2.73 11.14
N ALA A 84 0.38 3.34 11.88
CA ALA A 84 1.80 3.03 11.78
C ALA A 84 2.09 1.58 12.22
N LYS A 85 1.47 1.11 13.32
CA LYS A 85 1.60 -0.28 13.79
C LYS A 85 1.07 -1.28 12.76
N ASP A 86 -0.10 -1.01 12.18
CA ASP A 86 -0.66 -1.84 11.12
C ASP A 86 0.31 -1.97 9.94
N LEU A 87 0.92 -0.86 9.54
CA LEU A 87 1.87 -0.83 8.43
C LEU A 87 3.15 -1.62 8.72
N VAL A 88 3.69 -1.51 9.94
CA VAL A 88 4.85 -2.30 10.37
C VAL A 88 4.54 -3.79 10.32
N VAL A 89 3.36 -4.21 10.80
CA VAL A 89 2.96 -5.62 10.76
C VAL A 89 2.71 -6.08 9.32
N PHE A 90 2.12 -5.24 8.48
CA PHE A 90 1.92 -5.50 7.06
C PHE A 90 3.24 -5.77 6.33
N ILE A 91 4.24 -4.91 6.52
CA ILE A 91 5.57 -5.04 5.92
C ILE A 91 6.25 -6.33 6.35
N LYS A 92 6.26 -6.60 7.67
CA LYS A 92 6.82 -7.84 8.20
C LYS A 92 6.13 -9.09 7.66
N LYS A 93 4.82 -9.05 7.46
CA LYS A 93 4.06 -10.18 6.91
C LYS A 93 4.33 -10.44 5.43
N LEU A 94 4.66 -9.39 4.67
CA LEU A 94 5.01 -9.51 3.26
C LEU A 94 6.51 -9.73 3.03
N ASP A 95 7.30 -9.82 4.11
CA ASP A 95 8.75 -10.04 4.08
C ASP A 95 9.48 -9.01 3.20
N LEU A 96 9.12 -7.73 3.37
CA LEU A 96 9.69 -6.63 2.59
C LEU A 96 10.88 -6.04 3.34
N GLU A 97 12.08 -6.10 2.76
CA GLU A 97 13.34 -5.67 3.41
C GLU A 97 13.66 -4.19 3.23
N GLN A 98 13.46 -3.63 2.03
CA GLN A 98 13.71 -2.22 1.72
C GLN A 98 12.46 -1.59 1.13
N VAL A 99 11.84 -0.70 1.90
CA VAL A 99 10.55 -0.09 1.57
C VAL A 99 10.66 1.43 1.65
N THR A 100 10.32 2.09 0.55
CA THR A 100 10.09 3.54 0.50
C THR A 100 8.59 3.80 0.63
N PHE A 101 8.21 4.71 1.52
CA PHE A 101 6.82 5.09 1.71
C PHE A 101 6.46 6.33 0.92
N MET A 102 5.33 6.30 0.22
CA MET A 102 4.73 7.47 -0.41
C MET A 102 3.38 7.76 0.21
N TRP A 103 3.27 8.86 0.94
CA TRP A 103 2.01 9.29 1.55
C TRP A 103 1.51 10.59 0.93
N TYR A 104 0.20 10.68 0.69
CA TYR A 104 -0.45 11.91 0.27
C TYR A 104 -1.21 12.55 1.43
N ILE A 105 -0.78 13.74 1.85
CA ILE A 105 -1.50 14.58 2.82
C ILE A 105 -1.56 16.03 2.31
N HIS A 106 -2.74 16.67 2.35
CA HIS A 106 -2.93 18.09 2.01
C HIS A 106 -2.29 18.55 0.67
N GLY A 107 -2.35 17.74 -0.39
CA GLY A 107 -1.77 18.13 -1.69
C GLY A 107 -0.27 17.89 -1.85
N ARG A 108 0.42 17.31 -0.86
CA ARG A 108 1.85 16.99 -0.92
C ARG A 108 2.10 15.49 -0.82
N ILE A 109 3.07 15.02 -1.60
CA ILE A 109 3.62 13.68 -1.54
C ILE A 109 4.86 13.72 -0.65
N TYR A 110 4.91 12.86 0.36
CA TYR A 110 6.07 12.67 1.22
C TYR A 110 6.70 11.32 0.94
N CYS A 111 8.02 11.30 0.77
CA CYS A 111 8.84 10.10 0.61
C CYS A 111 9.79 9.96 1.80
N THR A 112 9.83 8.79 2.44
CA THR A 112 10.83 8.39 3.42
C THR A 112 11.14 6.92 3.27
#